data_AF-A0A6A6DA62-F1
#
_entry.id   AF-A0A6A6DA62-F1
#
_cell.length_a   1.000
_cell.length_b   1.000
_cell.length_c   1.000
_cell.angle_alpha   90.00
_cell.angle_beta   90.00
_cell.angle_gamma   90.00
#
_symmetry.space_group_name_H-M   'P 1'
#
loop_
_entity.id
_entity.type
_entity.pdbx_description
1 polymer ?
#
loop_
_entity_poly.entity_id
_entity_poly.type
_entity_poly.pdbx_seq_one_letter_code
_entity_poly.pdbx_strand_id
1 'polypeptide(L)'
;MSRWINPERPWKLTTEQSASVNKDPRIERLLQRQAKLKGKLSRQDESKKLGKEIRKEKQRLRHALRVQIRKNWDREQAERDIQLQLSGAKFSDKMKTNLKRSPERTPQHNRLIETVLSLPGSSLKEEAYRRSAAIDAIIAYYNIEEGETPGVQHKALEAAIHSFFTLGDLSKHFKRKHLIFVKAKVFTTISVTYYRKDLDRCFCPSQTMVLHHYVNRCRVDREHC
;
A
#
# COMPACT_ATOMS: atom_id res chain seq x y z
N MET A 1 5.62 5.91 0.21
CA MET A 1 6.01 6.66 1.43
C MET A 1 5.00 7.78 1.70
N SER A 2 4.08 7.55 2.62
CA SER A 2 2.98 8.46 3.01
C SER A 2 3.47 9.58 3.98
N ARG A 3 2.68 10.65 4.17
CA ARG A 3 3.01 11.82 5.03
C ARG A 3 3.40 11.47 6.47
N TRP A 4 3.01 10.29 6.95
CA TRP A 4 3.22 9.84 8.33
C TRP A 4 4.62 9.29 8.60
N ILE A 5 5.39 8.95 7.55
CA ILE A 5 6.66 8.24 7.70
C ILE A 5 7.83 9.22 7.90
N ASN A 6 7.81 10.37 7.23
CA ASN A 6 8.82 11.41 7.44
C ASN A 6 8.16 12.80 7.35
N PRO A 7 8.10 13.56 8.48
CA PRO A 7 7.47 14.88 8.50
C PRO A 7 8.23 15.94 7.69
N GLU A 8 9.52 15.73 7.42
CA GLU A 8 10.36 16.66 6.66
C GLU A 8 10.20 16.49 5.13
N ARG A 9 9.53 15.43 4.68
CA ARG A 9 9.37 15.15 3.25
C ARG A 9 8.48 16.21 2.57
N PRO A 10 8.98 16.95 1.56
CA PRO A 10 8.23 18.03 0.90
C PRO A 10 6.93 17.57 0.26
N TRP A 11 5.80 18.10 0.74
CA TRP A 11 4.46 17.70 0.30
C TRP A 11 3.72 18.72 -0.56
N LYS A 12 4.12 19.99 -0.48
CA LYS A 12 3.47 21.17 -1.03
C LYS A 12 4.59 22.03 -1.58
N LEU A 13 4.30 22.69 -2.69
CA LEU A 13 5.20 23.71 -3.19
C LEU A 13 5.16 24.89 -2.23
N THR A 14 6.31 25.53 -2.03
CA THR A 14 6.36 26.84 -1.37
C THR A 14 5.62 27.87 -2.22
N THR A 15 5.33 29.02 -1.62
CA THR A 15 4.70 30.14 -2.33
C THR A 15 5.57 30.58 -3.52
N GLU A 16 6.88 30.66 -3.32
CA GLU A 16 7.86 31.02 -4.36
C GLU A 16 7.93 29.99 -5.49
N GLN A 17 7.99 28.70 -5.15
CA GLN A 17 7.97 27.61 -6.15
C GLN A 17 6.67 27.63 -6.95
N SER A 18 5.54 27.90 -6.29
CA SER A 18 4.23 28.03 -6.94
C SER A 18 4.13 29.27 -7.84
N ALA A 19 4.85 30.35 -7.51
CA ALA A 19 4.95 31.57 -8.31
C ALA A 19 5.87 31.41 -9.51
N SER A 20 6.95 30.62 -9.38
CA SER A 20 7.87 30.30 -10.50
C SER A 20 7.15 29.68 -11.70
N VAL A 21 6.11 28.88 -11.46
CA VAL A 21 5.25 28.30 -12.52
C VAL A 21 4.58 29.38 -13.40
N ASN A 22 4.35 30.59 -12.88
CA ASN A 22 3.76 31.67 -13.68
C ASN A 22 4.73 32.25 -14.73
N LYS A 23 6.05 32.04 -14.56
CA LYS A 23 7.10 32.46 -15.49
C LYS A 23 7.32 31.48 -16.65
N ASP A 24 6.50 30.42 -16.73
CA ASP A 24 6.61 29.45 -17.81
C ASP A 24 6.18 30.08 -19.16
N PRO A 25 6.98 29.93 -20.24
CA PRO A 25 6.69 30.56 -21.54
C PRO A 25 5.34 30.18 -22.15
N ARG A 26 4.79 29.01 -21.82
CA ARG A 26 3.46 28.60 -22.28
C ARG A 26 2.37 29.33 -21.51
N ILE A 27 2.53 29.51 -20.20
CA ILE A 27 1.60 30.29 -19.36
C ILE A 27 1.57 31.74 -19.83
N GLU A 28 2.73 32.36 -20.08
CA GLU A 28 2.82 33.74 -20.55
C GLU A 28 2.11 33.94 -21.89
N ARG A 29 2.32 33.05 -22.86
CA ARG A 29 1.61 33.07 -24.15
C ARG A 29 0.09 32.96 -23.99
N LEU A 30 -0.37 32.09 -23.10
CA LEU A 30 -1.81 31.95 -22.82
C LEU A 30 -2.40 33.21 -22.17
N LEU A 31 -1.66 33.85 -21.24
CA LEU A 31 -2.06 35.11 -20.62
C LEU A 31 -2.13 36.26 -21.62
N GLN A 32 -1.16 36.36 -22.54
CA GLN A 32 -1.19 37.34 -23.63
C GLN A 32 -2.41 37.14 -24.53
N ARG A 33 -2.73 35.89 -24.89
CA ARG A 33 -3.93 35.57 -25.68
C ARG A 33 -5.21 35.95 -24.94
N GLN A 34 -5.25 35.73 -23.63
CA GLN A 34 -6.37 36.14 -22.79
C GLN A 34 -6.53 37.67 -22.75
N ALA A 35 -5.43 38.42 -22.64
CA ALA A 35 -5.44 39.89 -22.66
C ALA A 35 -6.03 40.44 -23.97
N LYS A 36 -5.67 39.86 -25.12
CA LYS A 36 -6.20 40.25 -26.45
C LYS A 36 -7.71 40.02 -26.64
N LEU A 37 -8.30 39.15 -25.83
CA LEU A 37 -9.72 38.82 -25.86
C LEU A 37 -10.55 39.58 -24.81
N LYS A 38 -9.89 40.23 -23.85
CA LYS A 38 -10.56 41.04 -22.83
C LYS A 38 -11.25 42.24 -23.51
N GLY A 39 -12.55 42.42 -23.27
CA GLY A 39 -13.36 43.50 -23.86
C GLY A 39 -14.26 43.12 -25.04
N LYS A 40 -14.16 41.90 -25.58
CA LYS A 40 -15.02 41.43 -26.69
C LYS A 40 -16.18 40.57 -26.18
N LEU A 41 -17.39 41.14 -26.06
CA LEU A 41 -18.60 40.43 -25.61
C LEU A 41 -18.92 39.19 -26.47
N SER A 42 -18.71 39.28 -27.78
CA SER A 42 -18.92 38.19 -28.76
C SER A 42 -18.03 36.95 -28.54
N ARG A 43 -16.90 37.08 -27.82
CA ARG A 43 -15.91 36.00 -27.63
C ARG A 43 -15.83 35.46 -26.20
N GLN A 44 -16.91 35.59 -25.45
CA GLN A 44 -16.97 35.19 -24.04
C GLN A 44 -16.63 33.69 -23.86
N ASP A 45 -17.07 32.82 -24.76
CA ASP A 45 -16.79 31.38 -24.69
C ASP A 45 -15.32 31.04 -24.97
N GLU A 46 -14.64 31.77 -25.86
CA GLU A 46 -13.20 31.61 -26.08
C GLU A 46 -12.41 32.03 -24.84
N SER A 47 -12.82 33.13 -24.20
CA SER A 47 -12.23 33.60 -22.94
C SER A 47 -12.41 32.57 -21.81
N LYS A 48 -13.60 31.97 -21.69
CA LYS A 48 -13.87 30.87 -20.75
C LYS A 48 -13.00 29.64 -21.04
N LYS A 49 -12.85 29.24 -22.30
CA LYS A 49 -12.00 28.11 -22.73
C LYS A 49 -10.53 28.37 -22.39
N LEU A 50 -10.01 29.56 -22.67
CA LEU A 50 -8.63 29.94 -22.32
C LEU A 50 -8.40 29.99 -20.82
N GLY A 51 -9.35 30.50 -20.05
CA GLY A 51 -9.27 30.46 -18.58
C GLY A 51 -9.17 29.03 -18.04
N LYS A 52 -9.90 28.07 -18.64
CA LYS A 52 -9.78 26.65 -18.30
C LYS A 52 -8.40 26.09 -18.68
N GLU A 53 -7.89 26.44 -19.86
CA GLU A 53 -6.58 25.99 -20.34
C GLU A 53 -5.44 26.48 -19.44
N ILE A 54 -5.45 27.77 -19.07
CA ILE A 54 -4.47 28.36 -18.14
C ILE A 54 -4.47 27.61 -16.81
N ARG A 55 -5.65 27.34 -16.24
CA ARG A 55 -5.75 26.61 -14.96
C ARG A 55 -5.19 25.19 -15.07
N LYS A 56 -5.56 24.47 -16.13
CA LYS A 56 -5.05 23.12 -16.41
C LYS A 56 -3.53 23.12 -16.54
N GLU A 57 -2.98 24.06 -17.30
CA GLU A 57 -1.55 24.14 -17.54
C GLU A 57 -0.78 24.50 -16.26
N LYS A 58 -1.25 25.49 -15.48
CA LYS A 58 -0.65 25.81 -14.17
C LYS A 58 -0.69 24.61 -13.23
N GLN A 59 -1.78 23.85 -13.22
CA GLN A 59 -1.91 22.65 -12.41
C GLN A 59 -0.92 21.56 -12.86
N ARG A 60 -0.78 21.34 -14.17
CA ARG A 60 0.17 20.39 -14.76
C ARG A 60 1.61 20.73 -14.34
N LEU A 61 2.00 21.99 -14.49
CA LEU A 61 3.34 22.46 -14.14
C LEU A 61 3.61 22.38 -12.62
N ARG A 62 2.64 22.76 -11.78
CA ARG A 62 2.74 22.57 -10.32
C ARG A 62 2.87 21.11 -9.93
N HIS A 63 2.16 20.21 -10.62
CA HIS A 63 2.29 18.79 -10.37
C HIS A 63 3.68 18.27 -10.77
N ALA A 64 4.16 18.63 -11.96
CA ALA A 64 5.47 18.26 -12.45
C ALA A 64 6.59 18.75 -11.52
N LEU A 65 6.56 20.03 -11.13
CA LEU A 65 7.53 20.61 -10.21
C LEU A 65 7.52 19.89 -8.84
N ARG A 66 6.34 19.57 -8.31
CA ARG A 66 6.22 18.82 -7.05
C ARG A 66 6.76 17.39 -7.16
N VAL A 67 6.58 16.75 -8.31
CA VAL A 67 7.18 15.43 -8.56
C VAL A 67 8.70 15.53 -8.62
N GLN A 68 9.24 16.53 -9.32
CA GLN A 68 10.68 16.75 -9.41
C GLN A 68 11.33 17.02 -8.05
N ILE A 69 10.77 17.95 -7.27
CA ILE A 69 11.27 18.25 -5.92
C ILE A 69 11.27 16.99 -5.05
N ARG A 70 10.22 16.17 -5.10
CA ARG A 70 10.17 14.92 -4.34
C ARG A 70 11.22 13.93 -4.79
N LYS A 71 11.42 13.76 -6.10
CA LYS A 71 12.46 12.88 -6.63
C LYS A 71 13.86 13.32 -6.19
N ASN A 72 14.15 14.62 -6.28
CA ASN A 72 15.44 15.16 -5.85
C ASN A 72 15.64 14.99 -4.35
N TRP A 73 14.63 15.30 -3.54
CA TRP A 73 14.70 15.10 -2.10
C TRP A 73 14.89 13.63 -1.73
N ASP A 74 14.13 12.71 -2.34
CA ASP A 74 14.26 11.27 -2.09
C ASP A 74 15.68 10.78 -2.43
N ARG A 75 16.29 11.30 -3.51
CA ARG A 75 17.68 11.03 -3.89
C ARG A 75 18.69 11.61 -2.89
N GLU A 76 18.60 12.89 -2.58
CA GLU A 76 19.53 13.57 -1.66
C GLU A 76 19.45 12.99 -0.25
N GLN A 77 18.27 12.56 0.20
CA GLN A 77 18.12 11.84 1.46
C GLN A 77 18.83 10.50 1.42
N ALA A 78 18.67 9.72 0.35
CA ALA A 78 19.41 8.46 0.20
C ALA A 78 20.92 8.68 0.21
N GLU A 79 21.42 9.71 -0.47
CA GLU A 79 22.85 10.07 -0.45
C GLU A 79 23.30 10.44 0.97
N ARG A 80 22.53 11.25 1.70
CA ARG A 80 22.81 11.58 3.11
C ARG A 80 22.84 10.36 4.02
N ASP A 81 21.89 9.44 3.85
CA ASP A 81 21.79 8.22 4.65
C ASP A 81 23.00 7.30 4.40
N ILE A 82 23.41 7.14 3.14
CA ILE A 82 24.61 6.36 2.77
C ILE A 82 25.86 7.01 3.38
N GLN A 83 26.03 8.32 3.24
CA GLN A 83 27.19 9.03 3.80
C GLN A 83 27.25 8.89 5.33
N LEU A 84 26.09 8.94 6.00
CA LEU A 84 26.00 8.73 7.43
C LEU A 84 26.38 7.31 7.84
N GLN A 85 25.97 6.30 7.08
CA GLN A 85 26.37 4.91 7.33
C GLN A 85 27.88 4.74 7.16
N LEU A 86 28.46 5.33 6.11
CA LEU A 86 29.90 5.25 5.84
C LEU A 86 30.75 5.99 6.87
N SER A 87 30.24 7.07 7.46
CA SER A 87 30.96 7.79 8.51
C SER A 87 31.02 7.05 9.85
N GLY A 88 30.41 5.86 9.95
CA GLY A 88 30.37 5.08 11.18
C GLY A 88 29.55 5.71 12.30
N ALA A 89 28.74 6.74 11.98
CA ALA A 89 27.81 7.31 12.93
C ALA A 89 26.85 6.22 13.40
N LYS A 90 26.81 5.95 14.71
CA LYS A 90 25.97 4.90 15.27
C LYS A 90 24.52 5.26 15.00
N PHE A 91 23.78 4.32 14.42
CA PHE A 91 22.33 4.45 14.16
C PHE A 91 21.52 4.84 15.42
N SER A 92 22.06 4.51 16.60
CA SER A 92 21.54 4.88 17.92
C SER A 92 21.41 6.39 18.15
N ASP A 93 22.30 7.21 17.59
CA ASP A 93 22.41 8.63 17.97
C ASP A 93 21.29 9.48 17.35
N LYS A 94 20.63 8.97 16.30
CA LYS A 94 19.53 9.67 15.58
C LYS A 94 18.17 9.01 15.72
N MET A 95 18.11 7.74 16.12
CA MET A 95 16.82 7.06 16.29
C MET A 95 16.18 7.54 17.58
N LYS A 96 14.97 8.12 17.50
CA LYS A 96 14.16 8.43 18.68
C LYS A 96 13.81 7.10 19.35
N THR A 97 14.57 6.73 20.37
CA THR A 97 14.37 5.50 21.17
C THR A 97 13.02 5.51 21.90
N ASN A 98 12.47 6.69 22.15
CA ASN A 98 11.20 6.86 22.83
C ASN A 98 10.04 6.75 21.85
N LEU A 99 9.48 5.54 21.76
CA LEU A 99 8.23 5.30 21.08
C LEU A 99 7.11 6.09 21.77
N LYS A 100 6.35 6.92 21.04
CA LYS A 100 5.18 7.59 21.63
C LYS A 100 4.15 6.53 22.02
N ARG A 101 3.97 6.32 23.33
CA ARG A 101 2.88 5.51 23.88
C ARG A 101 1.56 6.20 23.56
N SER A 102 0.59 5.44 23.02
CA SER A 102 -0.78 5.93 22.84
C SER A 102 -1.67 5.26 23.89
N PRO A 103 -2.68 5.98 24.41
CA PRO A 103 -3.55 5.47 25.48
C PRO A 103 -4.38 4.26 25.05
N GLU A 104 -4.56 4.04 23.75
CA GLU A 104 -5.29 2.90 23.19
C GLU A 104 -4.48 1.58 23.17
N ARG A 105 -3.15 1.64 23.37
CA ARG A 105 -2.29 0.44 23.31
C ARG A 105 -2.23 -0.28 24.65
N THR A 106 -2.43 -1.60 24.60
CA THR A 106 -2.21 -2.47 25.77
C THR A 106 -0.73 -2.49 26.17
N PRO A 107 -0.40 -2.80 27.43
CA PRO A 107 0.98 -2.94 27.89
C PRO A 107 1.80 -3.94 27.07
N GLN A 108 1.18 -5.04 26.64
CA GLN A 108 1.81 -6.07 25.84
C GLN A 108 2.06 -5.62 24.40
N HIS A 109 1.15 -4.81 23.82
CA HIS A 109 1.38 -4.15 22.53
C HIS A 109 2.60 -3.22 22.60
N ASN A 110 2.72 -2.42 23.67
CA ASN A 110 3.88 -1.57 23.87
C ASN A 110 5.17 -2.39 24.05
N ARG A 111 5.14 -3.46 24.85
CA ARG A 111 6.27 -4.38 25.05
C ARG A 111 6.70 -5.04 23.74
N LEU A 112 5.75 -5.46 22.91
CA LEU A 112 6.02 -6.01 21.59
C LEU A 112 6.78 -4.99 20.72
N ILE A 113 6.28 -3.76 20.64
CA ILE A 113 6.94 -2.75 19.80
C ILE A 113 8.34 -2.41 20.34
N GLU A 114 8.47 -2.19 21.65
CA GLU A 114 9.75 -1.84 22.28
C GLU A 114 10.81 -2.94 22.08
N THR A 115 10.43 -4.21 22.22
CA THR A 115 11.36 -5.34 22.06
C THR A 115 11.70 -5.63 20.60
N VAL A 116 10.74 -5.59 19.68
CA VAL A 116 10.98 -5.85 18.24
C VAL A 116 11.80 -4.73 17.60
N LEU A 117 11.52 -3.46 17.95
CA LEU A 117 12.24 -2.29 17.42
C LEU A 117 13.50 -1.92 18.22
N SER A 118 13.90 -2.75 19.18
CA SER A 118 15.14 -2.55 19.94
C SER A 118 16.37 -2.61 19.03
N LEU A 119 17.36 -1.78 19.34
CA LEU A 119 18.64 -1.75 18.61
C LEU A 119 19.38 -3.08 18.78
N PRO A 120 20.15 -3.51 17.77
CA PRO A 120 20.92 -4.74 17.85
C PRO A 120 21.97 -4.68 18.98
N GLY A 121 22.20 -5.81 19.62
CA GLY A 121 23.22 -5.94 20.67
C GLY A 121 24.63 -5.70 20.14
N SER A 122 25.53 -5.21 21.00
CA SER A 122 26.94 -4.99 20.64
C SER A 122 27.75 -6.29 20.62
N SER A 123 27.19 -7.35 21.20
CA SER A 123 27.75 -8.71 21.21
C SER A 123 26.71 -9.75 20.76
N LEU A 124 27.19 -10.93 20.33
CA LEU A 124 26.32 -12.04 19.95
C LEU A 124 25.38 -12.48 21.09
N LYS A 125 25.88 -12.44 22.34
CA LYS A 125 25.10 -12.81 23.53
C LYS A 125 23.98 -11.81 23.80
N GLU A 126 24.26 -10.51 23.74
CA GLU A 126 23.25 -9.46 23.88
C GLU A 126 22.18 -9.54 22.79
N GLU A 127 22.60 -9.75 21.55
CA GLU A 127 21.66 -9.90 20.42
C GLU A 127 20.81 -11.16 20.55
N ALA A 128 21.38 -12.27 21.04
CA ALA A 128 20.61 -13.49 21.33
C ALA A 128 19.54 -13.24 22.40
N TYR A 129 19.88 -12.57 23.50
CA TYR A 129 18.90 -12.21 24.53
C TYR A 129 17.82 -11.27 23.98
N ARG A 130 18.20 -10.26 23.19
CA ARG A 130 17.26 -9.34 22.56
C ARG A 130 16.26 -10.06 21.67
N ARG A 131 16.73 -11.01 20.85
CA ARG A 131 15.88 -11.84 19.98
C ARG A 131 14.92 -12.71 20.78
N SER A 132 15.40 -13.39 21.82
CA SER A 132 14.55 -14.19 22.71
C SER A 132 13.48 -13.33 23.38
N ALA A 133 13.83 -12.15 23.89
CA ALA A 133 12.88 -11.23 24.51
C ALA A 133 11.80 -10.73 23.53
N ALA A 134 12.16 -10.51 22.25
CA ALA A 134 11.21 -10.16 21.20
C ALA A 134 10.27 -11.33 20.87
N ILE A 135 10.77 -12.56 20.82
CA ILE A 135 9.95 -13.77 20.63
C ILE A 135 8.94 -13.91 21.79
N ASP A 136 9.39 -13.75 23.02
CA ASP A 136 8.53 -13.82 24.21
C ASP A 136 7.46 -12.72 24.20
N ALA A 137 7.79 -11.54 23.69
CA ALA A 137 6.83 -10.44 23.56
C ALA A 137 5.78 -10.72 22.46
N ILE A 138 6.17 -11.33 21.34
CA ILE A 138 5.25 -11.77 20.29
C ILE A 138 4.27 -12.81 20.84
N ILE A 139 4.78 -13.82 21.55
CA ILE A 139 3.94 -14.86 22.16
C ILE A 139 2.96 -14.24 23.16
N ALA A 140 3.44 -13.34 24.02
CA ALA A 140 2.59 -12.67 25.01
C ALA A 140 1.50 -11.81 24.37
N TYR A 141 1.79 -11.18 23.23
CA TYR A 141 0.83 -10.37 22.50
C TYR A 141 -0.19 -11.20 21.71
N TYR A 142 0.22 -12.33 21.13
CA TYR A 142 -0.65 -13.19 20.33
C TYR A 142 -1.93 -13.64 21.07
N ASN A 143 -1.89 -13.73 22.40
CA ASN A 143 -3.02 -14.13 23.22
C ASN A 143 -3.99 -12.96 23.56
N ILE A 144 -3.82 -11.79 22.95
CA ILE A 144 -4.64 -10.61 23.20
C ILE A 144 -5.59 -10.40 22.03
N GLU A 145 -6.89 -10.42 22.31
CA GLU A 145 -7.90 -9.95 21.37
C GLU A 145 -7.83 -8.42 21.32
N GLU A 146 -7.25 -7.88 20.24
CA GLU A 146 -7.47 -6.48 19.90
C GLU A 146 -8.94 -6.35 19.49
N GLY A 147 -9.71 -5.54 20.24
CA GLY A 147 -11.17 -5.57 20.27
C GLY A 147 -11.89 -5.57 18.91
N GLU A 148 -13.20 -5.84 18.93
CA GLU A 148 -14.03 -5.88 17.73
C GLU A 148 -13.80 -4.64 16.85
N THR A 149 -13.28 -4.84 15.63
CA THR A 149 -13.43 -3.85 14.58
C THR A 149 -14.91 -3.54 14.49
N PRO A 150 -15.37 -2.27 14.57
CA PRO A 150 -16.78 -1.94 14.39
C PRO A 150 -17.20 -2.55 13.07
N GLY A 151 -17.98 -3.64 13.15
CA GLY A 151 -18.35 -4.41 12.00
C GLY A 151 -19.00 -3.47 11.01
N VAL A 152 -18.34 -3.23 9.88
CA VAL A 152 -19.05 -2.82 8.67
C VAL A 152 -20.18 -3.82 8.56
N GLN A 153 -21.42 -3.34 8.78
CA GLN A 153 -22.61 -4.16 9.00
C GLN A 153 -22.56 -5.38 8.06
N HIS A 154 -22.21 -6.55 8.60
CA HIS A 154 -21.94 -7.74 7.79
C HIS A 154 -23.19 -8.09 6.94
N LYS A 155 -24.37 -7.74 7.45
CA LYS A 155 -25.66 -7.81 6.76
C LYS A 155 -25.75 -6.94 5.51
N ALA A 156 -25.17 -5.73 5.51
CA ALA A 156 -25.19 -4.83 4.35
C ALA A 156 -24.23 -5.30 3.25
N LEU A 157 -23.07 -5.85 3.64
CA LEU A 157 -22.13 -6.47 2.71
C LEU A 157 -22.69 -7.77 2.12
N GLU A 158 -23.30 -8.63 2.94
CA GLU A 158 -23.96 -9.85 2.45
C GLU A 158 -25.15 -9.53 1.56
N ALA A 159 -26.01 -8.56 1.90
CA ALA A 159 -27.11 -8.14 1.03
C ALA A 159 -26.59 -7.57 -0.31
N ALA A 160 -25.51 -6.79 -0.27
CA ALA A 160 -24.87 -6.27 -1.47
C ALA A 160 -24.26 -7.39 -2.32
N ILE A 161 -23.59 -8.37 -1.70
CA ILE A 161 -23.01 -9.54 -2.38
C ILE A 161 -24.12 -10.43 -2.95
N HIS A 162 -25.18 -10.70 -2.20
CA HIS A 162 -26.33 -11.53 -2.61
C HIS A 162 -27.09 -10.92 -3.79
N SER A 163 -27.10 -9.58 -3.93
CA SER A 163 -27.61 -8.89 -5.11
C SER A 163 -26.83 -9.25 -6.39
N PHE A 164 -25.52 -9.52 -6.31
CA PHE A 164 -24.70 -9.87 -7.48
C PHE A 164 -24.85 -11.33 -7.94
N PHE A 165 -25.33 -12.24 -7.09
CA PHE A 165 -25.46 -13.66 -7.39
C PHE A 165 -26.84 -14.08 -7.92
N THR A 166 -27.83 -13.18 -7.92
CA THR A 166 -29.13 -13.49 -8.52
C THR A 166 -29.04 -13.46 -10.05
N LEU A 167 -29.29 -14.62 -10.67
CA LEU A 167 -29.12 -14.90 -12.11
C LEU A 167 -29.89 -13.94 -13.06
N GLY A 168 -30.82 -13.13 -12.52
CA GLY A 168 -31.67 -12.21 -13.30
C GLY A 168 -31.17 -10.77 -13.42
N ASP A 169 -30.26 -10.30 -12.54
CA ASP A 169 -30.03 -8.84 -12.39
C ASP A 169 -28.75 -8.33 -13.08
N LEU A 170 -27.89 -9.22 -13.56
CA LEU A 170 -26.72 -8.84 -14.38
C LEU A 170 -27.15 -8.08 -15.65
N SER A 171 -28.32 -8.40 -16.20
CA SER A 171 -28.89 -7.75 -17.38
C SER A 171 -29.21 -6.25 -17.18
N LYS A 172 -29.52 -5.82 -15.94
CA LYS A 172 -29.79 -4.41 -15.62
C LYS A 172 -28.52 -3.59 -15.45
N HIS A 173 -27.42 -4.21 -15.04
CA HIS A 173 -26.15 -3.53 -14.77
C HIS A 173 -25.39 -3.12 -16.05
N PHE A 174 -25.61 -3.84 -17.17
CA PHE A 174 -24.98 -3.55 -18.46
C PHE A 174 -25.61 -2.37 -19.24
N LYS A 175 -26.65 -1.70 -18.73
CA LYS A 175 -27.27 -0.53 -19.38
C LYS A 175 -26.46 0.78 -19.28
N ARG A 176 -25.27 0.76 -18.68
CA ARG A 176 -24.33 1.90 -18.71
C ARG A 176 -23.67 1.98 -20.08
N LYS A 177 -23.80 3.13 -20.75
CA LYS A 177 -23.30 3.41 -22.13
C LYS A 177 -21.85 2.98 -22.39
N HIS A 178 -21.03 2.85 -21.35
CA HIS A 178 -19.59 2.53 -21.43
C HIS A 178 -19.26 1.03 -21.50
N LEU A 179 -20.22 0.14 -21.20
CA LEU A 179 -20.02 -1.33 -21.22
C LEU A 179 -20.62 -2.02 -22.45
N ILE A 180 -21.30 -1.26 -23.33
CA ILE A 180 -21.86 -1.77 -24.59
C ILE A 180 -20.76 -2.38 -25.49
N PHE A 181 -19.54 -1.85 -25.43
CA PHE A 181 -18.39 -2.32 -26.21
C PHE A 181 -17.79 -3.66 -25.76
N VAL A 182 -18.11 -4.14 -24.54
CA VAL A 182 -17.56 -5.41 -24.04
C VAL A 182 -18.35 -6.61 -24.59
N LYS A 183 -19.64 -6.43 -24.93
CA LYS A 183 -20.48 -7.49 -25.52
C LYS A 183 -19.98 -8.00 -26.89
N ALA A 184 -19.23 -7.19 -27.63
CA ALA A 184 -18.77 -7.55 -28.97
C ALA A 184 -17.45 -8.35 -29.00
N LYS A 185 -16.71 -8.44 -27.88
CA LYS A 185 -15.37 -9.09 -27.85
C LYS A 185 -15.28 -10.38 -27.04
N VAL A 186 -16.24 -10.65 -26.16
CA VAL A 186 -16.13 -11.79 -25.22
C VAL A 186 -16.87 -13.04 -25.72
N PHE A 187 -17.83 -12.90 -26.65
CA PHE A 187 -18.65 -14.02 -27.11
C PHE A 187 -18.06 -14.85 -28.26
N THR A 188 -16.96 -14.40 -28.90
CA THR A 188 -16.33 -15.11 -30.02
C THR A 188 -15.11 -15.95 -29.64
N THR A 189 -14.59 -15.84 -28.41
CA THR A 189 -13.34 -16.53 -28.01
C THR A 189 -13.57 -17.67 -27.01
N ILE A 190 -14.78 -17.84 -26.48
CA ILE A 190 -15.09 -18.91 -25.52
C ILE A 190 -16.15 -19.84 -26.13
N SER A 191 -15.80 -20.51 -27.21
CA SER A 191 -16.58 -21.61 -27.78
C SER A 191 -15.71 -22.73 -28.38
N VAL A 192 -14.42 -22.77 -28.04
CA VAL A 192 -13.55 -23.93 -28.28
C VAL A 192 -12.77 -24.17 -27.00
N THR A 193 -12.65 -25.44 -26.60
CA THR A 193 -12.00 -25.97 -25.38
C THR A 193 -12.85 -26.09 -24.12
N TYR A 194 -14.02 -26.72 -24.21
CA TYR A 194 -14.46 -27.63 -23.15
C TYR A 194 -15.15 -28.81 -23.82
N TYR A 195 -14.43 -29.91 -24.03
CA TYR A 195 -14.90 -31.28 -23.91
C TYR A 195 -13.74 -32.26 -24.15
N ARG A 196 -13.62 -33.22 -23.22
CA ARG A 196 -13.08 -34.59 -23.35
C ARG A 196 -11.58 -34.82 -23.05
N LYS A 197 -11.34 -35.44 -21.88
CA LYS A 197 -10.54 -36.66 -21.59
C LYS A 197 -9.96 -36.56 -20.17
N ASP A 198 -10.09 -37.49 -19.23
CA ASP A 198 -10.76 -38.77 -19.11
C ASP A 198 -10.93 -39.05 -17.60
N LEU A 199 -12.05 -39.67 -17.25
CA LEU A 199 -12.28 -40.40 -16.00
C LEU A 199 -11.58 -41.76 -16.11
N ASP A 200 -10.85 -42.14 -15.06
CA ASP A 200 -10.50 -43.51 -14.58
C ASP A 200 -9.20 -43.35 -13.74
N ARG A 201 -9.05 -43.76 -12.47
CA ARG A 201 -9.62 -44.88 -11.72
C ARG A 201 -9.33 -44.74 -10.21
N CYS A 202 -10.28 -45.27 -9.42
CA CYS A 202 -10.13 -45.91 -8.11
C CYS A 202 -9.96 -45.05 -6.84
N PHE A 203 -11.13 -44.73 -6.29
CA PHE A 203 -11.43 -44.44 -4.89
C PHE A 203 -11.84 -45.76 -4.19
N CYS A 204 -11.31 -46.07 -3.00
CA CYS A 204 -11.92 -47.01 -2.05
C CYS A 204 -11.73 -46.48 -0.60
N PRO A 205 -12.82 -46.28 0.17
CA PRO A 205 -12.80 -45.91 1.58
C PRO A 205 -13.12 -47.09 2.52
N SER A 206 -13.04 -46.83 3.84
CA SER A 206 -13.18 -47.70 5.03
C SER A 206 -11.83 -48.25 5.53
N GLN A 207 -11.44 -48.17 6.81
CA GLN A 207 -12.21 -48.37 8.04
C GLN A 207 -11.44 -47.80 9.28
N THR A 208 -12.20 -47.13 10.15
CA THR A 208 -12.16 -46.92 11.62
C THR A 208 -10.92 -47.17 12.51
N MET A 209 -10.72 -46.21 13.45
CA MET A 209 -9.95 -46.16 14.72
C MET A 209 -9.46 -47.46 15.38
N VAL A 210 -8.22 -47.46 15.91
CA VAL A 210 -7.88 -47.93 17.28
C VAL A 210 -6.66 -47.15 17.85
N LEU A 211 -6.81 -46.59 19.04
CA LEU A 211 -5.76 -46.10 19.95
C LEU A 211 -4.97 -47.27 20.54
N HIS A 212 -3.63 -47.24 20.54
CA HIS A 212 -2.84 -47.90 21.59
C HIS A 212 -1.44 -47.28 21.74
N HIS A 213 -1.10 -46.97 23.00
CA HIS A 213 0.25 -46.70 23.49
C HIS A 213 1.25 -47.78 23.05
N TYR A 214 2.47 -47.38 22.63
CA TYR A 214 3.68 -48.14 22.94
C TYR A 214 4.93 -47.25 22.92
N VAL A 215 5.67 -47.33 24.03
CA VAL A 215 7.01 -46.79 24.28
C VAL A 215 8.02 -47.74 23.65
N ASN A 216 9.02 -47.24 22.91
CA ASN A 216 10.46 -47.58 23.04
C ASN A 216 11.28 -47.40 21.74
N ARG A 217 12.33 -46.56 21.88
CA ARG A 217 13.74 -46.91 21.64
C ARG A 217 14.18 -47.09 20.17
N CYS A 218 14.61 -45.99 19.55
CA CYS A 218 15.65 -46.02 18.51
C CYS A 218 17.02 -45.80 19.18
N ARG A 219 17.89 -46.80 19.13
CA ARG A 219 19.31 -46.73 19.51
C ARG A 219 20.12 -47.46 18.43
N VAL A 220 21.31 -46.90 18.16
CA VAL A 220 22.50 -47.42 17.42
C VAL A 220 22.33 -47.63 15.91
N ASP A 221 23.26 -47.28 15.01
CA ASP A 221 24.73 -47.05 15.02
C ASP A 221 25.05 -45.87 14.05
N ARG A 222 26.02 -44.95 14.16
CA ARG A 222 27.41 -44.87 14.65
C ARG A 222 28.42 -45.72 13.86
N GLU A 223 28.93 -45.18 12.75
CA GLU A 223 30.26 -45.55 12.21
C GLU A 223 31.05 -44.29 11.85
N HIS A 224 32.29 -44.23 12.36
CA HIS A 224 33.37 -43.30 12.01
C HIS A 224 34.44 -44.13 11.28
N CYS A 225 34.89 -43.64 10.13
CA CYS A 225 36.30 -43.51 9.71
C CYS A 225 36.35 -42.47 8.60
#